data_AF-A0A8X6P6M9-F1
#
_entry.id   AF-A0A8X6P6M9-F1
#
_cell.length_a   1.000
_cell.length_b   1.000
_cell.length_c   1.000
_cell.angle_alpha   90.00
_cell.angle_beta   90.00
_cell.angle_gamma   90.00
#
_symmetry.space_group_name_H-M   'P 1'
#
loop_
_entity.id
_entity.type
_entity.pdbx_description
1 polymer ?
#
loop_
_entity_poly.entity_id
_entity_poly.type
_entity_poly.pdbx_seq_one_letter_code
_entity_poly.pdbx_strand_id
1 'polypeptide(L)'
;MESAPEHDMDPKSPPESLPIEEIVQALEKAATHDGLRQIIYYIESDLSETLANPHQNEETKERTINLSDLLIEARRRSLQFSQKEIERLQKSMNLAF
;
A
#
# COMPACT_ATOMS: atom_id res chain seq x y z
N MET A 1 16.35 27.03 24.83
CA MET A 1 15.81 26.62 23.52
C MET A 1 15.74 25.11 23.57
N GLU A 2 14.54 24.57 23.78
CA GLU A 2 14.28 23.12 23.78
C GLU A 2 14.14 22.70 22.32
N SER A 3 15.08 21.89 21.83
CA SER A 3 14.99 21.29 20.51
C SER A 3 14.04 20.10 20.58
N ALA A 4 13.05 20.06 19.68
CA ALA A 4 12.14 18.93 19.53
C ALA A 4 12.91 17.63 19.21
N PRO A 5 12.43 16.45 19.64
CA PRO A 5 13.09 15.20 19.33
C PRO A 5 12.99 14.96 17.82
N GLU A 6 14.14 14.88 17.17
CA GLU A 6 14.26 14.39 15.80
C GLU A 6 13.74 12.95 15.81
N HIS A 7 12.56 12.74 15.20
CA HIS A 7 12.09 11.41 14.89
C HIS A 7 13.04 10.85 13.82
N ASP A 8 14.08 10.14 14.27
CA ASP A 8 14.82 9.16 13.47
C ASP A 8 13.84 8.09 13.00
N MET A 9 13.12 8.41 11.94
CA MET A 9 12.56 7.41 11.05
C MET A 9 13.69 7.03 10.10
N ASP A 10 14.59 6.17 10.58
CA ASP A 10 15.49 5.44 9.70
C ASP A 10 14.67 4.96 8.51
N PRO A 11 15.04 5.32 7.26
CA PRO A 11 14.36 4.77 6.11
C PRO A 11 14.61 3.27 6.17
N LYS A 12 13.59 2.50 6.58
CA LYS A 12 13.53 1.07 6.33
C LYS A 12 14.01 0.89 4.90
N SER A 13 15.09 0.14 4.72
CA SER A 13 15.62 -0.19 3.42
C SER A 13 14.45 -0.59 2.51
N PRO A 14 14.41 -0.12 1.25
CA PRO A 14 13.35 -0.51 0.35
C PRO A 14 13.20 -2.04 0.41
N PRO A 15 11.99 -2.55 0.64
CA PRO A 15 11.79 -3.99 0.73
C PRO A 15 12.24 -4.61 -0.60
N GLU A 16 13.05 -5.66 -0.52
CA GLU A 16 13.49 -6.43 -1.69
C GLU A 16 12.29 -6.79 -2.58
N SER A 17 12.48 -6.72 -3.90
CA SER A 17 11.41 -6.94 -4.88
C SER A 17 10.85 -8.38 -4.76
N LEU A 18 9.70 -8.52 -4.09
CA LEU A 18 8.90 -9.72 -3.94
C LEU A 18 8.36 -10.22 -5.30
N PRO A 19 8.21 -11.53 -5.47
CA PRO A 19 7.47 -12.11 -6.59
C PRO A 19 6.02 -11.60 -6.65
N ILE A 20 5.47 -11.46 -7.86
CA ILE A 20 4.09 -10.98 -8.07
C ILE A 20 3.08 -11.88 -7.33
N GLU A 21 3.31 -13.20 -7.35
CA GLU A 21 2.47 -14.19 -6.67
C GLU A 21 2.42 -13.98 -5.15
N GLU A 22 3.53 -13.54 -4.54
CA GLU A 22 3.57 -13.26 -3.10
C GLU A 22 2.77 -12.01 -2.75
N ILE A 23 2.85 -10.97 -3.59
CA ILE A 23 2.05 -9.75 -3.45
C ILE A 23 0.55 -10.07 -3.56
N VAL A 24 0.17 -10.91 -4.53
CA VAL A 24 -1.21 -11.40 -4.70
C VAL A 24 -1.68 -12.11 -3.43
N GLN A 25 -0.91 -13.06 -2.92
CA GLN A 25 -1.27 -13.79 -1.70
C GLN A 25 -1.37 -12.89 -0.47
N ALA A 26 -0.47 -11.91 -0.34
CA ALA A 26 -0.54 -10.92 0.73
C ALA A 26 -1.82 -10.10 0.64
N LEU A 27 -2.19 -9.66 -0.56
CA LEU A 27 -3.41 -8.89 -0.83
C LEU A 27 -4.68 -9.69 -0.55
N GLU A 28 -4.71 -10.98 -0.89
CA GLU A 28 -5.81 -11.89 -0.57
C GLU A 28 -5.99 -12.11 0.94
N LYS A 29 -4.88 -12.18 1.69
CA LYS A 29 -4.89 -12.39 3.15
C LYS A 29 -5.11 -11.11 3.94
N ALA A 30 -4.95 -9.94 3.33
CA ALA A 30 -5.09 -8.66 4.00
C ALA A 30 -6.54 -8.39 4.42
N ALA A 31 -6.81 -8.57 5.72
CA ALA A 31 -8.12 -8.35 6.33
C ALA A 31 -8.26 -7.01 7.07
N THR A 32 -7.19 -6.21 7.13
CA THR A 32 -7.14 -4.96 7.90
C THR A 32 -6.64 -3.80 7.05
N HIS A 33 -7.02 -2.59 7.44
CA HIS A 33 -6.54 -1.36 6.81
C HIS A 33 -5.01 -1.24 6.89
N ASP A 34 -4.41 -1.58 8.04
CA ASP A 34 -2.95 -1.54 8.22
C ASP A 34 -2.22 -2.57 7.35
N GLY A 35 -2.78 -3.77 7.17
CA GLY A 35 -2.23 -4.77 6.25
C GLY A 35 -2.24 -4.28 4.80
N LEU A 36 -3.36 -3.70 4.36
CA LEU A 36 -3.46 -3.09 3.02
C LEU A 36 -2.48 -1.92 2.85
N ARG A 37 -2.30 -1.08 3.88
CA ARG A 37 -1.35 0.03 3.84
C ARG A 37 0.09 -0.44 3.63
N GLN A 38 0.50 -1.52 4.30
CA GLN A 38 1.84 -2.10 4.13
C GLN A 38 2.04 -2.65 2.71
N ILE A 39 1.04 -3.34 2.17
CA ILE A 39 1.08 -3.87 0.80
C ILE A 39 1.15 -2.75 -0.23
N ILE A 40 0.36 -1.68 -0.05
CA ILE A 40 0.42 -0.49 -0.90
C ILE A 40 1.81 0.13 -0.89
N TYR A 41 2.40 0.33 0.30
CA TYR A 41 3.75 0.88 0.43
C TYR A 41 4.78 0.02 -0.31
N TYR A 42 4.70 -1.29 -0.15
CA TYR A 42 5.56 -2.24 -0.84
C TYR A 42 5.44 -2.10 -2.38
N ILE A 43 4.21 -2.14 -2.92
CA ILE A 43 3.96 -2.03 -4.35
C ILE A 43 4.45 -0.68 -4.91
N GLU A 44 4.22 0.42 -4.18
CA GLU A 44 4.66 1.76 -4.58
C GLU A 44 6.17 1.89 -4.63
N SER A 45 6.88 1.29 -3.67
CA SER A 45 8.35 1.24 -3.66
C SER A 45 8.88 0.50 -4.88
N ASP A 46 8.35 -0.69 -5.14
CA ASP A 46 8.75 -1.57 -6.24
C ASP A 46 8.44 -0.96 -7.62
N LEU A 47 7.27 -0.30 -7.76
CA LEU A 47 6.94 0.48 -8.95
C LEU A 47 7.92 1.63 -9.16
N SER A 48 8.27 2.36 -8.09
CA SER A 48 9.23 3.47 -8.18
C SER A 48 10.60 2.98 -8.67
N GLU A 49 11.07 1.83 -8.19
CA GLU A 49 12.33 1.23 -8.62
C GLU A 49 12.26 0.72 -10.06
N THR A 50 11.18 0.03 -10.41
CA THR A 50 10.96 -0.53 -11.75
C THR A 50 10.85 0.58 -12.81
N LEU A 51 10.19 1.70 -12.48
CA LEU A 51 10.06 2.87 -13.35
C LEU A 51 11.36 3.69 -13.43
N ALA A 52 12.18 3.69 -12.37
CA ALA A 52 13.48 4.35 -12.37
C ALA A 52 14.54 3.58 -13.18
N ASN A 53 14.29 2.30 -13.50
CA ASN A 53 15.21 1.48 -14.28
C ASN A 53 15.29 2.01 -15.75
N PRO A 54 16.47 2.50 -16.20
CA PRO A 54 16.63 3.02 -17.55
C PRO A 54 16.60 1.93 -18.64
N HIS A 55 16.71 0.66 -18.24
CA HIS A 55 16.68 -0.50 -19.13
C HIS A 55 15.32 -1.17 -19.08
N GLN A 56 14.35 -0.55 -19.75
CA GLN A 56 13.02 -1.12 -19.93
C GLN A 56 13.07 -2.25 -20.97
N ASN A 57 12.96 -3.49 -20.50
CA ASN A 57 12.73 -4.66 -21.33
C ASN A 57 11.26 -5.12 -21.17
N GLU A 58 10.87 -6.19 -21.87
CA GLU A 58 9.48 -6.65 -21.83
C GLU A 58 9.05 -7.16 -20.44
N GLU A 59 9.98 -7.78 -19.70
CA GLU A 59 9.77 -8.24 -18.34
C GLU A 59 9.54 -7.07 -17.36
N THR A 60 10.34 -6.00 -17.45
CA THR A 60 10.17 -4.78 -16.65
C THR A 60 8.82 -4.11 -16.91
N LYS A 61 8.37 -4.09 -18.17
CA LYS A 61 7.04 -3.55 -18.54
C LYS A 61 5.92 -4.41 -17.98
N GLU A 62 6.01 -5.73 -18.15
CA GLU A 62 5.02 -6.66 -17.62
C GLU A 62 4.92 -6.54 -16.09
N ARG A 63 6.06 -6.47 -15.39
CA ARG A 63 6.12 -6.20 -13.96
C ARG A 63 5.43 -4.89 -13.59
N THR A 64 5.72 -3.81 -14.32
CA THR A 64 5.11 -2.50 -14.08
C THR A 64 3.59 -2.55 -14.21
N ILE A 65 3.06 -3.26 -15.22
CA ILE A 65 1.61 -3.43 -15.43
C ILE A 65 1.01 -4.22 -14.26
N ASN A 66 1.59 -5.38 -13.93
CA ASN A 66 1.11 -6.23 -12.85
C ASN A 66 1.09 -5.50 -11.50
N LEU A 67 2.16 -4.78 -11.16
CA LEU A 67 2.23 -3.98 -9.94
C LEU A 67 1.21 -2.83 -9.94
N SER A 68 0.98 -2.19 -11.10
CA SER A 68 -0.02 -1.11 -11.22
C SER A 68 -1.44 -1.63 -10.97
N ASP A 69 -1.79 -2.79 -11.53
CA ASP A 69 -3.09 -3.41 -11.33
C ASP A 69 -3.30 -3.81 -9.86
N LEU A 70 -2.26 -4.37 -9.23
CA LEU A 70 -2.28 -4.71 -7.81
C LEU A 70 -2.41 -3.47 -6.92
N LEU A 71 -1.75 -2.36 -7.26
CA LEU A 71 -1.87 -1.10 -6.52
C LEU A 71 -3.30 -0.56 -6.57
N ILE A 72 -3.92 -0.59 -7.75
CA ILE A 72 -5.31 -0.17 -7.95
C ILE A 72 -6.23 -1.01 -7.07
N GLU A 73 -6.06 -2.33 -7.08
CA GLU A 73 -6.87 -3.24 -6.27
C GLU A 73 -6.68 -3.00 -4.77
N ALA A 74 -5.44 -2.87 -4.31
CA ALA A 74 -5.13 -2.63 -2.91
C ALA A 74 -5.73 -1.30 -2.41
N ARG A 75 -5.61 -0.22 -3.20
CA ARG A 75 -6.24 1.07 -2.89
C ARG A 75 -7.76 0.99 -2.91
N ARG A 76 -8.37 0.25 -3.84
CA ARG A 76 -9.82 0.02 -3.88
C ARG A 76 -10.32 -0.64 -2.60
N ARG A 77 -9.65 -1.70 -2.14
CA ARG A 77 -9.99 -2.39 -0.88
C ARG A 77 -9.82 -1.45 0.33
N SER A 78 -8.73 -0.70 0.37
CA SER A 78 -8.48 0.26 1.45
C SER A 78 -9.59 1.30 1.54
N LEU A 79 -10.06 1.82 0.40
CA LEU A 79 -11.17 2.75 0.34
C LEU A 79 -12.48 2.13 0.86
N GLN A 80 -12.78 0.88 0.50
CA GLN A 80 -13.95 0.18 0.99
C GLN A 80 -13.94 -0.02 2.51
N PHE A 81 -12.77 -0.29 3.11
CA PHE A 81 -12.63 -0.35 4.56
C PHE A 81 -12.93 1.01 5.21
N SER A 82 -12.33 2.09 4.69
CA SER A 82 -12.57 3.44 5.19
C SER A 82 -14.03 3.85 5.06
N GLN A 83 -14.70 3.52 3.95
CA GLN A 83 -16.13 3.79 3.75
C GLN A 83 -16.99 3.08 4.80
N LYS A 84 -16.74 1.77 5.05
CA LYS A 84 -17.47 1.02 6.07
C LYS A 84 -17.29 1.59 7.47
N GLU A 85 -16.08 2.03 7.82
CA GLU A 85 -15.83 2.62 9.13
C GLU A 85 -16.52 4.00 9.27
N ILE A 86 -16.49 4.82 8.21
CA ILE A 86 -17.24 6.08 8.16
C ILE A 86 -18.74 5.82 8.37
N GLU A 87 -19.32 4.86 7.65
CA GLU A 87 -20.74 4.48 7.82
C GLU A 87 -21.05 4.01 9.24
N ARG A 88 -20.15 3.24 9.86
CA ARG A 88 -20.29 2.77 11.25
C ARG A 88 -20.30 3.94 12.22
N LEU A 89 -19.37 4.88 12.07
CA LEU A 89 -19.27 6.06 12.90
C LEU A 89 -20.49 6.98 12.73
N GLN A 90 -20.93 7.23 11.50
CA GLN A 90 -22.13 8.03 11.22
C GLN A 90 -23.38 7.42 11.86
N LYS A 91 -23.57 6.09 11.77
CA LYS A 91 -24.67 5.40 12.44
C LYS A 91 -24.60 5.55 13.97
N SER A 92 -23.40 5.43 14.54
CA SER A 92 -23.22 5.59 16.00
C SER A 92 -23.54 7.01 16.47
N MET A 93 -23.19 8.03 15.67
CA MET A 93 -23.51 9.42 15.98
C MET A 93 -25.02 9.68 15.88
N ASN A 94 -25.68 9.18 14.83
CA ASN A 94 -27.13 9.37 14.66
C ASN A 94 -27.98 8.68 15.73
N LEU A 95 -27.45 7.66 16.42
CA LEU A 95 -28.12 6.98 17.53
C LEU A 95 -27.87 7.66 18.89
N ALA A 96 -26.96 8.63 18.96
CA ALA A 96 -26.62 9.35 20.18
C ALA A 96 -27.40 10.67 20.35
N PHE A 97 -28.25 11.03 19.38
CA PHE A 97 -29.13 12.20 19.36
C PHE A 97 -30.59 11.76 19.16
#